data_AF-A0A3D6C5T9-F1
#
_entry.id   AF-A0A3D6C5T9-F1
#
_cell.length_a   1.000
_cell.length_b   1.000
_cell.length_c   1.000
_cell.angle_alpha   90.00
_cell.angle_beta   90.00
_cell.angle_gamma   90.00
#
_symmetry.space_group_name_H-M   'P 1'
#
loop_
_entity.id
_entity.type
_entity.pdbx_description
1 polymer ?
#
loop_
_entity_poly.entity_id
_entity_poly.type
_entity_poly.pdbx_seq_one_letter_code
_entity_poly.pdbx_strand_id
1 'polypeptide(L)'
;MIPRSRQINAAIILLVWGVIALSAVPFRGAATHLPEMEWDGHVKLYSRALFPRSGTAYESVGLTPNYDGFAEFRLNHRTFFGNTAYSEVHYETLFGGGGTRSDGEKLKARYPALFPDGLFGPPRDDRRFFDLTGTLNDDRDTMGYHRLDRAMVAFTPSWGEVRLGRQAVTWGHGFTFNPMDLFNPFSPTDLERDYKTGDDIVLVQFPVNATDVELIYVARREADTGEASLDENSIGAKLHFFMGETEADVMLTRHYEDIVAGAGAVGYLGGAAWRCDITATVLHEKSRGRSAYLSGILN
;
A
#
# COMPACT_ATOMS: atom_id res chain seq x y z
N MET A 1 -22.83 -9.14 22.31
CA MET A 1 -21.43 -8.82 22.01
C MET A 1 -21.37 -8.47 20.52
N ILE A 2 -21.03 -7.23 20.15
CA ILE A 2 -20.98 -6.81 18.74
C ILE A 2 -19.71 -7.43 18.13
N PRO A 3 -19.76 -8.06 16.92
CA PRO A 3 -18.57 -8.59 16.27
C PRO A 3 -17.48 -7.51 16.12
N ARG A 4 -16.22 -7.87 16.36
CA ARG A 4 -15.05 -6.96 16.28
C ARG A 4 -15.01 -6.19 14.95
N SER A 5 -15.36 -6.84 13.84
CA SER A 5 -15.48 -6.23 12.51
C SER A 5 -16.54 -5.11 12.43
N ARG A 6 -17.69 -5.27 13.09
CA ARG A 6 -18.73 -4.23 13.15
C ARG A 6 -18.30 -3.03 14.01
N GLN A 7 -17.48 -3.25 15.04
CA GLN A 7 -16.93 -2.16 15.86
C GLN A 7 -15.86 -1.35 15.10
N ILE A 8 -14.99 -2.03 14.35
CA ILE A 8 -13.97 -1.40 13.49
C ILE A 8 -14.63 -0.57 12.38
N ASN A 9 -15.66 -1.14 11.71
CA ASN A 9 -16.44 -0.42 10.71
C ASN A 9 -17.03 0.88 11.26
N ALA A 10 -17.67 0.84 12.44
CA ALA A 10 -18.25 2.01 13.05
C ALA A 10 -17.19 3.04 13.47
N ALA A 11 -16.05 2.62 14.02
CA ALA A 11 -14.99 3.52 14.47
C ALA A 11 -14.33 4.27 13.30
N ILE A 12 -14.04 3.59 12.19
CA ILE A 12 -13.45 4.22 10.99
C ILE A 12 -14.44 5.21 10.38
N ILE A 13 -15.71 4.80 10.23
CA ILE A 13 -16.76 5.68 9.70
C ILE A 13 -16.90 6.92 10.60
N LEU A 14 -16.95 6.75 11.93
CA LEU A 14 -17.02 7.87 12.87
C LEU A 14 -15.77 8.76 12.86
N LEU A 15 -14.57 8.20 12.64
CA LEU A 15 -13.34 8.98 12.50
C LEU A 15 -13.40 9.87 11.26
N VAL A 16 -13.77 9.31 10.10
CA VAL A 16 -13.88 10.03 8.83
C VAL A 16 -14.94 11.12 8.93
N TRP A 17 -16.15 10.79 9.40
CA TRP A 17 -17.21 11.77 9.60
C TRP A 17 -16.88 12.78 10.70
N GLY A 18 -16.13 12.38 11.73
CA GLY A 18 -15.66 13.25 12.80
C GLY A 18 -14.67 14.29 12.28
N VAL A 19 -13.73 13.90 11.43
CA VAL A 19 -12.78 14.82 10.77
C VAL A 19 -13.53 15.77 9.82
N ILE A 20 -14.46 15.25 9.02
CA ILE A 20 -15.34 16.08 8.16
C ILE A 20 -16.18 17.04 9.00
N ALA A 21 -16.77 16.60 10.11
CA ALA A 21 -17.60 17.44 10.97
C ALA A 21 -16.77 18.49 11.73
N LEU A 22 -15.56 18.14 12.21
CA LEU A 22 -14.63 19.09 12.84
C LEU A 22 -14.17 20.17 11.87
N SER A 23 -14.09 19.88 10.57
CA SER A 23 -13.83 20.89 9.52
C SER A 23 -15.01 21.86 9.30
N ALA A 24 -16.23 21.49 9.71
CA ALA A 24 -17.45 22.26 9.48
C ALA A 24 -17.96 23.05 10.71
N VAL A 25 -17.35 22.88 11.89
CA VAL A 25 -17.78 23.56 13.13
C VAL A 25 -16.85 24.73 13.46
N PRO A 26 -17.31 26.00 13.32
CA PRO A 26 -16.54 27.13 13.82
C PRO A 26 -16.51 27.08 15.35
N PHE A 27 -15.33 26.79 15.92
CA PHE A 27 -15.09 26.91 17.36
C PHE A 27 -15.25 28.37 17.80
N ARG A 28 -16.40 28.71 18.37
CA ARG A 28 -16.60 30.01 19.02
C ARG A 28 -15.85 30.00 20.35
N GLY A 29 -14.73 30.73 20.45
CA GLY A 29 -14.19 31.08 21.77
C GLY A 29 -12.71 31.45 21.87
N ALA A 30 -11.89 31.17 20.85
CA ALA A 30 -10.51 31.66 20.79
C ALA A 30 -10.17 31.93 19.33
N ALA A 31 -9.43 33.00 19.05
CA ALA A 31 -8.82 33.23 17.74
C ALA A 31 -7.74 32.15 17.52
N THR A 32 -8.21 30.96 17.18
CA THR A 32 -7.41 29.85 16.70
C THR A 32 -7.66 29.83 15.21
N HIS A 33 -6.65 30.21 14.44
CA HIS A 33 -6.69 29.96 13.01
C HIS A 33 -6.97 28.47 12.83
N LEU A 34 -8.03 28.12 12.10
CA LEU A 34 -8.26 26.73 11.72
C LEU A 34 -6.98 26.22 11.05
N PRO A 35 -6.54 24.98 11.35
CA PRO A 35 -5.37 24.43 10.71
C PRO A 35 -5.59 24.43 9.19
N GLU A 36 -4.52 24.66 8.44
CA GLU A 36 -4.59 24.60 6.98
C GLU A 36 -4.92 23.17 6.56
N MET A 37 -5.82 23.02 5.59
CA MET A 37 -6.31 21.72 5.14
C MET A 37 -6.29 21.67 3.62
N GLU A 38 -5.78 20.56 3.09
CA GLU A 38 -5.84 20.21 1.67
C GLU A 38 -6.77 19.02 1.49
N TRP A 39 -7.58 19.07 0.44
CA TRP A 39 -8.52 18.02 0.07
C TRP A 39 -8.40 17.73 -1.42
N ASP A 40 -8.35 16.44 -1.74
CA ASP A 40 -8.47 15.96 -3.11
C ASP A 40 -9.22 14.61 -3.11
N GLY A 41 -9.48 14.07 -4.29
CA GLY A 41 -10.16 12.80 -4.41
C GLY A 41 -10.80 12.61 -5.77
N HIS A 42 -11.48 11.49 -5.92
CA HIS A 42 -12.14 11.13 -7.17
C HIS A 42 -13.30 10.17 -6.96
N VAL A 43 -14.13 10.10 -7.98
CA VAL A 43 -15.07 9.00 -8.20
C VAL A 43 -14.69 8.34 -9.51
N LYS A 44 -14.49 7.02 -9.48
CA LYS A 44 -14.26 6.21 -10.67
C LYS A 44 -15.40 5.23 -10.84
N LEU A 45 -15.95 5.20 -12.05
CA LEU A 45 -16.91 4.19 -12.48
C LEU A 45 -16.30 3.47 -13.66
N TYR A 46 -16.20 2.14 -13.59
CA TYR A 46 -15.73 1.35 -14.71
C TYR A 46 -16.49 0.04 -14.82
N SER A 47 -16.50 -0.50 -16.03
CA SER A 47 -17.13 -1.78 -16.35
C SER A 47 -16.16 -2.65 -17.13
N ARG A 48 -16.30 -3.95 -16.98
CA ARG A 48 -15.45 -4.93 -17.67
C ARG A 48 -16.32 -6.01 -18.29
N ALA A 49 -16.05 -6.31 -19.57
CA ALA A 49 -16.57 -7.49 -20.24
C ALA A 49 -15.44 -8.49 -20.41
N LEU A 50 -15.57 -9.67 -19.82
CA LEU A 50 -14.63 -10.77 -19.90
C LEU A 50 -15.28 -11.93 -20.65
N PHE A 51 -14.55 -12.52 -21.60
CA PHE A 51 -15.04 -13.64 -22.43
C PHE A 51 -14.15 -14.86 -22.15
N PRO A 52 -14.50 -15.69 -21.16
CA PRO A 52 -13.68 -16.84 -20.79
C PRO A 52 -13.56 -17.85 -21.93
N ARG A 53 -12.42 -18.54 -21.98
CA ARG A 53 -12.14 -19.58 -22.98
C ARG A 53 -11.78 -20.90 -22.31
N SER A 54 -11.92 -22.00 -23.04
CA SER A 54 -11.40 -23.31 -22.62
C SER A 54 -9.88 -23.23 -22.39
N GLY A 55 -9.37 -24.09 -21.52
CA GLY A 55 -7.97 -24.06 -21.08
C GLY A 55 -7.63 -22.95 -20.07
N THR A 56 -8.63 -22.25 -19.54
CA THR A 56 -8.48 -21.28 -18.44
C THR A 56 -9.15 -21.80 -17.16
N ALA A 57 -8.89 -21.15 -16.01
CA ALA A 57 -9.54 -21.51 -14.74
C ALA A 57 -11.08 -21.56 -14.84
N TYR A 58 -11.66 -20.71 -15.70
CA TYR A 58 -13.10 -20.61 -15.91
C TYR A 58 -13.76 -21.87 -16.48
N GLU A 59 -13.01 -22.76 -17.14
CA GLU A 59 -13.56 -24.00 -17.73
C GLU A 59 -14.29 -24.86 -16.69
N SER A 60 -13.87 -24.79 -15.44
CA SER A 60 -14.46 -25.54 -14.33
C SER A 60 -15.73 -24.92 -13.72
N VAL A 61 -16.05 -23.68 -14.05
CA VAL A 61 -17.13 -22.87 -13.44
C VAL A 61 -18.10 -22.24 -14.44
N GLY A 62 -17.75 -22.25 -15.72
CA GLY A 62 -18.58 -21.76 -16.83
C GLY A 62 -17.79 -20.85 -17.77
N LEU A 63 -18.12 -20.91 -19.07
CA LEU A 63 -17.52 -20.06 -20.11
C LEU A 63 -18.47 -18.95 -20.58
N THR A 64 -19.49 -18.64 -19.79
CA THR A 64 -20.41 -17.54 -20.07
C THR A 64 -19.67 -16.20 -19.97
N PRO A 65 -19.92 -15.23 -20.87
CA PRO A 65 -19.35 -13.90 -20.74
C PRO A 65 -19.70 -13.28 -19.39
N ASN A 66 -18.69 -12.72 -18.74
CA ASN A 66 -18.82 -12.02 -17.47
C ASN A 66 -18.88 -10.52 -17.71
N TYR A 67 -19.90 -9.89 -17.16
CA TYR A 67 -20.03 -8.43 -17.13
C TYR A 67 -19.90 -7.98 -15.68
N ASP A 68 -18.92 -7.12 -15.45
CA ASP A 68 -18.61 -6.58 -14.13
C ASP A 68 -18.80 -5.07 -14.13
N GLY A 69 -19.22 -4.52 -12.99
CA GLY A 69 -19.33 -3.09 -12.76
C GLY A 69 -18.74 -2.71 -11.41
N PHE A 70 -18.05 -1.57 -11.37
CA PHE A 70 -17.34 -1.09 -10.20
C PHE A 70 -17.55 0.41 -10.01
N ALA A 71 -17.67 0.81 -8.75
CA ALA A 71 -17.72 2.19 -8.31
C ALA A 71 -16.73 2.37 -7.16
N GLU A 72 -15.78 3.27 -7.35
CA GLU A 72 -14.79 3.65 -6.36
C GLU A 72 -14.98 5.12 -6.00
N PHE A 73 -14.97 5.40 -4.71
CA PHE A 73 -14.89 6.74 -4.14
C PHE A 73 -13.60 6.85 -3.34
N ARG A 74 -12.83 7.90 -3.59
CA ARG A 74 -11.65 8.23 -2.82
C ARG A 74 -11.69 9.67 -2.36
N LEU A 75 -11.32 9.88 -1.10
CA LEU A 75 -11.18 11.20 -0.48
C LEU A 75 -9.84 11.24 0.26
N ASN A 76 -8.99 12.16 -0.17
CA ASN A 76 -7.68 12.39 0.41
C ASN A 76 -7.71 13.72 1.17
N HIS A 77 -7.06 13.73 2.32
CA HIS A 77 -7.06 14.85 3.23
C HIS A 77 -5.71 14.99 3.91
N ARG A 78 -5.21 16.22 3.95
CA ARG A 78 -4.04 16.60 4.74
C ARG A 78 -4.38 17.77 5.64
N THR A 79 -3.98 17.71 6.91
CA THR A 79 -4.10 18.83 7.85
C THR A 79 -2.72 19.26 8.32
N PHE A 80 -2.42 20.56 8.25
CA PHE A 80 -1.16 21.13 8.72
C PHE A 80 -1.34 21.81 10.07
N PHE A 81 -0.47 21.44 11.01
CA PHE A 81 -0.43 22.00 12.37
C PHE A 81 0.78 22.93 12.49
N GLY A 82 0.65 24.10 11.87
CA GLY A 82 1.78 25.02 11.67
C GLY A 82 2.84 24.40 10.75
N ASN A 83 4.12 24.69 11.03
CA ASN A 83 5.24 24.22 10.20
C ASN A 83 5.93 22.98 10.77
N THR A 84 5.38 22.37 11.83
CA THR A 84 6.07 21.33 12.62
C THR A 84 5.43 19.96 12.51
N ALA A 85 4.19 19.87 12.05
CA ALA A 85 3.50 18.61 11.93
C ALA A 85 2.37 18.68 10.90
N TYR A 86 2.07 17.55 10.27
CA TYR A 86 0.86 17.38 9.47
C TYR A 86 0.30 15.97 9.66
N SER A 87 -0.99 15.79 9.37
CA SER A 87 -1.61 14.46 9.27
C SER A 87 -2.11 14.23 7.86
N GLU A 88 -2.11 12.97 7.43
CA GLU A 88 -2.63 12.54 6.13
C GLU A 88 -3.58 11.36 6.30
N VAL A 89 -4.76 11.49 5.70
CA VAL A 89 -5.83 10.48 5.75
C VAL A 89 -6.39 10.31 4.34
N HIS A 90 -6.27 9.10 3.79
CA HIS A 90 -6.86 8.72 2.51
C HIS A 90 -7.92 7.66 2.76
N TYR A 91 -9.18 8.04 2.56
CA TYR A 91 -10.32 7.16 2.67
C TYR A 91 -10.76 6.66 1.30
N GLU A 92 -10.99 5.35 1.19
CA GLU A 92 -11.44 4.69 -0.02
C GLU A 92 -12.71 3.90 0.29
N THR A 93 -13.66 3.89 -0.64
CA THR A 93 -14.79 2.96 -0.65
C THR A 93 -14.96 2.41 -2.04
N LEU A 94 -15.09 1.10 -2.16
CA LEU A 94 -15.33 0.42 -3.41
C LEU A 94 -16.56 -0.47 -3.29
N PHE A 95 -17.42 -0.41 -4.30
CA PHE A 95 -18.48 -1.36 -4.54
C PHE A 95 -18.29 -1.97 -5.92
N GLY A 96 -18.48 -3.28 -6.02
CA GLY A 96 -18.34 -3.94 -7.30
C GLY A 96 -18.95 -5.32 -7.31
N GLY A 97 -19.16 -5.85 -8.51
CA GLY A 97 -19.77 -7.15 -8.68
C GLY A 97 -19.95 -7.52 -10.13
N GLY A 98 -20.40 -8.74 -10.36
CA GLY A 98 -20.60 -9.28 -11.69
C GLY A 98 -20.26 -10.74 -11.82
N GLY A 99 -20.22 -11.20 -13.07
CA GLY A 99 -19.96 -12.60 -13.40
C GLY A 99 -18.60 -13.09 -12.90
N THR A 100 -17.56 -12.23 -12.92
CA THR A 100 -16.22 -12.62 -12.47
C THR A 100 -16.17 -12.91 -10.97
N ARG A 101 -16.93 -12.14 -10.15
CA ARG A 101 -17.07 -12.41 -8.71
C ARG A 101 -17.78 -13.75 -8.49
N SER A 102 -18.91 -13.95 -9.18
CA SER A 102 -19.72 -15.18 -9.08
C SER A 102 -18.91 -16.42 -9.43
N ASP A 103 -18.16 -16.38 -10.54
CA ASP A 103 -17.27 -17.47 -10.95
C ASP A 103 -16.08 -17.64 -10.00
N GLY A 104 -15.55 -16.54 -9.47
CA GLY A 104 -14.51 -16.56 -8.44
C GLY A 104 -14.95 -17.27 -7.16
N GLU A 105 -16.18 -17.05 -6.70
CA GLU A 105 -16.73 -17.76 -5.53
C GLU A 105 -16.97 -19.25 -5.82
N LYS A 106 -17.39 -19.61 -7.03
CA LYS A 106 -17.45 -21.03 -7.45
C LYS A 106 -16.06 -21.67 -7.45
N LEU A 107 -15.04 -20.95 -7.94
CA LEU A 107 -13.66 -21.40 -7.94
C LEU A 107 -13.12 -21.57 -6.53
N LYS A 108 -13.40 -20.61 -5.64
CA LYS A 108 -13.06 -20.69 -4.21
C LYS A 108 -13.70 -21.91 -3.55
N ALA A 109 -14.97 -22.17 -3.82
CA ALA A 109 -15.66 -23.34 -3.28
C ALA A 109 -15.10 -24.67 -3.81
N ARG A 110 -14.67 -24.71 -5.08
CA ARG A 110 -14.18 -25.93 -5.74
C ARG A 110 -12.69 -26.21 -5.50
N TYR A 111 -11.88 -25.16 -5.43
CA TYR A 111 -10.43 -25.20 -5.32
C TYR A 111 -9.92 -24.16 -4.30
N PRO A 112 -10.30 -24.25 -3.02
CA PRO A 112 -9.96 -23.24 -2.01
C PRO A 112 -8.45 -23.06 -1.80
N ALA A 113 -7.65 -24.09 -2.09
CA ALA A 113 -6.19 -23.99 -2.03
C ALA A 113 -5.58 -23.15 -3.17
N LEU A 114 -6.25 -23.05 -4.32
CA LEU A 114 -5.79 -22.27 -5.47
C LEU A 114 -6.44 -20.88 -5.53
N PHE A 115 -7.67 -20.76 -5.04
CA PHE A 115 -8.44 -19.52 -5.04
C PHE A 115 -9.00 -19.21 -3.65
N PRO A 116 -8.15 -19.02 -2.63
CA PRO A 116 -8.61 -18.77 -1.26
C PRO A 116 -9.52 -17.54 -1.15
N ASP A 117 -9.33 -16.56 -2.03
CA ASP A 117 -10.11 -15.32 -2.13
C ASP A 117 -10.97 -15.23 -3.39
N GLY A 118 -11.14 -16.34 -4.11
CA GLY A 118 -11.74 -16.32 -5.45
C GLY A 118 -10.85 -15.59 -6.45
N LEU A 119 -11.47 -14.83 -7.36
CA LEU A 119 -10.78 -14.03 -8.39
C LEU A 119 -10.81 -12.53 -8.11
N PHE A 120 -11.68 -12.11 -7.21
CA PHE A 120 -11.92 -10.72 -6.84
C PHE A 120 -12.61 -10.73 -5.48
N GLY A 121 -12.08 -9.99 -4.52
CA GLY A 121 -12.58 -9.94 -3.16
C GLY A 121 -12.10 -8.68 -2.43
N PRO A 122 -12.67 -8.37 -1.26
CA PRO A 122 -12.20 -7.26 -0.44
C PRO A 122 -10.73 -7.43 -0.04
N PRO A 123 -9.93 -6.35 -0.01
CA PRO A 123 -8.58 -6.41 0.52
C PRO A 123 -8.62 -6.77 2.02
N ARG A 124 -7.52 -7.36 2.50
CA ARG A 124 -7.37 -7.77 3.90
C ARG A 124 -6.18 -7.06 4.55
N ASP A 125 -6.33 -6.78 5.84
CA ASP A 125 -5.32 -6.16 6.71
C ASP A 125 -4.78 -7.17 7.74
N ASP A 126 -4.96 -8.46 7.51
CA ASP A 126 -4.59 -9.54 8.44
C ASP A 126 -3.11 -9.45 8.87
N ARG A 127 -2.20 -9.19 7.93
CA ARG A 127 -0.77 -9.01 8.18
C ARG A 127 -0.35 -7.59 8.55
N ARG A 128 -1.20 -6.58 8.36
CA ARG A 128 -0.89 -5.19 8.73
C ARG A 128 -0.95 -5.01 10.24
N PHE A 129 -0.30 -4.00 10.80
CA PHE A 129 -0.34 -3.77 12.25
C PHE A 129 -1.70 -3.25 12.74
N PHE A 130 -2.35 -2.40 11.96
CA PHE A 130 -3.72 -1.92 12.19
C PHE A 130 -4.71 -2.61 11.24
N ASP A 131 -5.93 -2.81 11.70
CA ASP A 131 -7.05 -3.22 10.84
C ASP A 131 -7.87 -1.98 10.49
N LEU A 132 -7.58 -1.40 9.33
CA LEU A 132 -8.24 -0.19 8.82
C LEU A 132 -9.03 -0.46 7.53
N THR A 133 -9.35 -1.73 7.27
CA THR A 133 -10.16 -2.16 6.12
C THR A 133 -11.42 -2.85 6.63
N GLY A 134 -12.56 -2.32 6.22
CA GLY A 134 -13.86 -2.81 6.61
C GLY A 134 -14.64 -3.38 5.43
N THR A 135 -15.18 -4.58 5.59
CA THR A 135 -16.13 -5.14 4.62
C THR A 135 -17.54 -4.61 4.91
N LEU A 136 -18.17 -4.03 3.89
CA LEU A 136 -19.56 -3.55 3.91
C LEU A 136 -20.51 -4.65 3.42
N ASN A 137 -20.13 -5.32 2.33
CA ASN A 137 -20.81 -6.49 1.79
C ASN A 137 -19.80 -7.48 1.21
N ASP A 138 -20.07 -8.78 1.35
CA ASP A 138 -19.30 -9.84 0.71
C ASP A 138 -20.24 -11.00 0.35
N ASP A 139 -20.92 -10.83 -0.78
CA ASP A 139 -21.87 -11.79 -1.34
C ASP A 139 -21.27 -12.49 -2.56
N ARG A 140 -21.99 -13.50 -3.07
CA ARG A 140 -21.60 -14.26 -4.26
C ARG A 140 -21.38 -13.39 -5.50
N ASP A 141 -22.26 -12.42 -5.72
CA ASP A 141 -22.27 -11.65 -6.98
C ASP A 141 -21.80 -10.21 -6.80
N THR A 142 -21.73 -9.72 -5.56
CA THR A 142 -21.35 -8.33 -5.24
C THR A 142 -20.50 -8.28 -3.99
N MET A 143 -19.67 -7.25 -3.90
CA MET A 143 -18.92 -6.92 -2.70
C MET A 143 -18.86 -5.41 -2.52
N GLY A 144 -18.62 -5.00 -1.29
CA GLY A 144 -18.32 -3.62 -0.96
C GLY A 144 -17.37 -3.55 0.22
N TYR A 145 -16.40 -2.66 0.17
CA TYR A 145 -15.50 -2.40 1.29
C TYR A 145 -15.20 -0.91 1.40
N HIS A 146 -14.72 -0.51 2.57
CA HIS A 146 -14.12 0.79 2.81
C HIS A 146 -12.80 0.61 3.54
N ARG A 147 -11.87 1.55 3.37
CA ARG A 147 -10.59 1.50 4.08
C ARG A 147 -9.95 2.86 4.25
N LEU A 148 -9.07 2.95 5.23
CA LEU A 148 -8.05 4.01 5.31
C LEU A 148 -6.78 3.48 4.65
N ASP A 149 -6.55 3.86 3.40
CA ASP A 149 -5.33 3.50 2.66
C ASP A 149 -4.12 4.32 3.16
N ARG A 150 -4.37 5.50 3.71
CA ARG A 150 -3.41 6.31 4.47
C ARG A 150 -4.05 6.79 5.76
N ALA A 151 -3.29 6.73 6.84
CA ALA A 151 -3.66 7.24 8.15
C ALA A 151 -2.37 7.45 8.95
N MET A 152 -1.76 8.62 8.78
CA MET A 152 -0.45 8.90 9.36
C MET A 152 -0.35 10.32 9.92
N VAL A 153 0.62 10.50 10.80
CA VAL A 153 1.06 11.80 11.32
C VAL A 153 2.54 11.94 11.05
N ALA A 154 2.94 13.12 10.60
CA ALA A 154 4.30 13.50 10.35
C ALA A 154 4.72 14.65 11.30
N PHE A 155 5.95 14.59 11.78
CA PHE A 155 6.60 15.63 12.55
C PHE A 155 7.86 16.07 11.83
N THR A 156 8.02 17.38 11.62
CA THR A 156 9.10 17.98 10.82
C THR A 156 9.96 18.91 11.67
N PRO A 157 10.75 18.38 12.64
CA PRO A 157 11.72 19.19 13.37
C PRO A 157 12.82 19.72 12.43
N SER A 158 13.61 20.69 12.90
CA SER A 158 14.66 21.32 12.08
C SER A 158 15.76 20.37 11.57
N TRP A 159 15.87 19.17 12.13
CA TRP A 159 16.86 18.17 11.76
C TRP A 159 16.35 17.12 10.75
N GLY A 160 15.05 17.05 10.45
CA GLY A 160 14.50 16.02 9.58
C GLY A 160 12.99 15.83 9.69
N GLU A 161 12.50 14.66 9.31
CA GLU A 161 11.09 14.27 9.36
C GLU A 161 10.92 12.90 10.01
N VAL A 162 9.86 12.75 10.81
CA VAL A 162 9.40 11.48 11.36
C VAL A 162 7.95 11.27 10.96
N ARG A 163 7.65 10.19 10.23
CA ARG A 163 6.29 9.79 9.84
C ARG A 163 5.88 8.51 10.56
N LEU A 164 4.68 8.52 11.14
CA LEU A 164 4.12 7.42 11.91
C LEU A 164 2.72 7.08 11.40
N GLY A 165 2.49 5.82 11.06
CA GLY A 165 1.16 5.32 10.71
C GLY A 165 1.13 4.68 9.33
N ARG A 166 -0.08 4.54 8.77
CA ARG A 166 -0.26 3.90 7.49
C ARG A 166 0.13 4.82 6.35
N GLN A 167 1.18 4.44 5.62
CA GLN A 167 1.73 5.19 4.50
C GLN A 167 2.29 4.26 3.42
N ALA A 168 2.69 4.80 2.29
CA ALA A 168 3.50 4.06 1.33
C ALA A 168 4.84 4.74 1.13
N VAL A 169 5.87 3.93 0.91
CA VAL A 169 7.24 4.34 0.65
C VAL A 169 7.68 3.75 -0.69
N THR A 170 8.59 4.43 -1.38
CA THR A 170 9.19 3.94 -2.63
C THR A 170 10.70 4.00 -2.51
N TRP A 171 11.35 2.85 -2.53
CA TRP A 171 12.81 2.74 -2.64
C TRP A 171 13.12 2.20 -4.04
N GLY A 172 13.74 3.02 -4.91
CA GLY A 172 14.15 2.64 -6.27
C GLY A 172 13.47 3.43 -7.39
N HIS A 173 13.93 3.20 -8.61
CA HIS A 173 13.75 4.11 -9.75
C HIS A 173 12.97 3.48 -10.92
N GLY A 174 12.79 2.16 -10.92
CA GLY A 174 12.14 1.44 -12.03
C GLY A 174 10.69 1.87 -12.32
N PHE A 175 10.31 1.88 -13.60
CA PHE A 175 8.94 2.20 -14.04
C PHE A 175 7.95 1.06 -13.84
N THR A 176 8.29 -0.13 -14.36
CA THR A 176 7.39 -1.29 -14.37
C THR A 176 7.72 -2.28 -13.27
N PHE A 177 9.01 -2.53 -13.05
CA PHE A 177 9.52 -3.36 -11.97
C PHE A 177 10.54 -2.54 -11.21
N ASN A 178 10.41 -2.54 -9.89
CA ASN A 178 11.33 -1.85 -9.01
C ASN A 178 11.83 -2.86 -7.97
N PRO A 179 13.01 -3.48 -8.19
CA PRO A 179 13.51 -4.52 -7.29
C PRO A 179 13.91 -3.98 -5.92
N MET A 180 14.08 -2.66 -5.77
CA MET A 180 14.36 -2.02 -4.49
C MET A 180 13.09 -1.66 -3.70
N ASP A 181 11.91 -1.75 -4.32
CA ASP A 181 10.64 -1.34 -3.73
C ASP A 181 10.00 -2.47 -2.92
N LEU A 182 10.63 -2.80 -1.80
CA LEU A 182 10.31 -4.01 -1.04
C LEU A 182 9.06 -3.88 -0.17
N PHE A 183 8.71 -2.66 0.26
CA PHE A 183 7.67 -2.46 1.29
C PHE A 183 6.29 -2.22 0.70
N ASN A 184 6.20 -1.48 -0.41
CA ASN A 184 4.93 -1.16 -1.06
C ASN A 184 5.01 -1.34 -2.60
N PRO A 185 5.44 -2.52 -3.11
CA PRO A 185 5.51 -2.76 -4.54
C PRO A 185 4.12 -2.76 -5.17
N PHE A 186 4.03 -2.26 -6.40
CA PHE A 186 2.87 -2.57 -7.24
C PHE A 186 2.86 -4.05 -7.58
N SER A 187 1.66 -4.65 -7.61
CA SER A 187 1.54 -6.00 -8.15
C SER A 187 1.88 -5.97 -9.65
N PRO A 188 2.59 -6.98 -10.17
CA PRO A 188 2.78 -7.14 -11.61
C PRO A 188 1.46 -7.20 -12.39
N THR A 189 0.36 -7.58 -11.72
CA THR A 189 -0.99 -7.66 -12.31
C THR A 189 -1.79 -6.38 -12.19
N ASP A 190 -1.27 -5.35 -11.52
CA ASP A 190 -1.97 -4.07 -11.38
C ASP A 190 -1.98 -3.36 -12.74
N LEU A 191 -3.19 -3.25 -13.30
CA LEU A 191 -3.46 -2.51 -14.54
C LEU A 191 -3.47 -1.00 -14.28
N GLU A 192 -4.00 -0.58 -13.13
CA GLU A 192 -3.99 0.81 -12.66
C GLU A 192 -2.99 0.93 -11.51
N ARG A 193 -1.98 1.80 -11.67
CA ARG A 193 -0.90 2.01 -10.71
C ARG A 193 -0.95 3.39 -10.07
N ASP A 194 -2.15 3.90 -9.89
CA ASP A 194 -2.36 5.26 -9.38
C ASP A 194 -1.99 5.36 -7.90
N TYR A 195 -2.21 4.28 -7.13
CA TYR A 195 -1.97 4.27 -5.69
C TYR A 195 -1.28 2.98 -5.24
N LYS A 196 -0.14 3.13 -4.56
CA LYS A 196 0.48 2.05 -3.80
C LYS A 196 -0.36 1.72 -2.58
N THR A 197 -0.50 0.44 -2.29
CA THR A 197 -1.14 0.01 -1.04
C THR A 197 -0.27 0.39 0.16
N GLY A 198 -0.88 1.01 1.17
CA GLY A 198 -0.17 1.43 2.38
C GLY A 198 0.19 0.29 3.33
N ASP A 199 1.22 0.51 4.13
CA ASP A 199 1.61 -0.36 5.25
C ASP A 199 1.82 0.50 6.51
N ASP A 200 1.79 -0.14 7.68
CA ASP A 200 1.93 0.57 8.96
C ASP A 200 3.41 0.79 9.29
N ILE A 201 3.88 2.02 9.02
CA ILE A 201 5.30 2.34 8.93
C ILE A 201 5.68 3.44 9.92
N VAL A 202 6.84 3.25 10.56
CA VAL A 202 7.64 4.32 11.15
C VAL A 202 8.75 4.66 10.16
N LEU A 203 8.80 5.92 9.74
CA LEU A 203 9.83 6.42 8.85
C LEU A 203 10.54 7.61 9.49
N VAL A 204 11.86 7.62 9.43
CA VAL A 204 12.68 8.75 9.87
C VAL A 204 13.60 9.13 8.72
N GLN A 205 13.54 10.39 8.30
CA GLN A 205 14.35 10.94 7.21
C GLN A 205 15.14 12.14 7.73
N PHE A 206 16.44 12.19 7.48
CA PHE A 206 17.28 13.32 7.87
C PHE A 206 18.51 13.44 6.98
N PRO A 207 18.98 14.66 6.69
CA PRO A 207 20.20 14.87 5.95
C PRO A 207 21.43 14.69 6.84
N VAL A 208 22.50 14.13 6.27
CA VAL A 208 23.86 14.10 6.83
C VAL A 208 24.83 14.60 5.76
N ASN A 209 25.28 15.85 5.88
CA ASN A 209 26.04 16.56 4.85
C ASN A 209 25.26 16.63 3.52
N ALA A 210 25.76 15.94 2.47
CA ALA A 210 25.14 15.89 1.14
C ALA A 210 24.44 14.54 0.87
N THR A 211 24.13 13.79 1.92
CA THR A 211 23.48 12.48 1.85
C THR A 211 22.19 12.52 2.64
N ASP A 212 21.09 12.10 2.01
CA ASP A 212 19.82 11.90 2.73
C ASP A 212 19.77 10.49 3.28
N VAL A 213 19.49 10.37 4.57
CA VAL A 213 19.36 9.11 5.28
C VAL A 213 17.90 8.85 5.56
N GLU A 214 17.43 7.66 5.18
CA GLU A 214 16.09 7.19 5.47
C GLU A 214 16.15 5.89 6.26
N LEU A 215 15.49 5.86 7.42
CA LEU A 215 15.33 4.69 8.27
C LEU A 215 13.86 4.29 8.26
N ILE A 216 13.59 3.01 8.05
CA ILE A 216 12.23 2.47 8.00
C ILE A 216 12.06 1.32 8.97
N TYR A 217 10.90 1.27 9.61
CA TYR A 217 10.39 0.11 10.31
C TYR A 217 8.95 -0.13 9.90
N VAL A 218 8.65 -1.32 9.37
CA VAL A 218 7.30 -1.74 8.99
C VAL A 218 6.77 -2.71 10.04
N ALA A 219 5.71 -2.30 10.74
CA ALA A 219 5.08 -3.11 11.76
C ALA A 219 4.06 -4.06 11.12
N ARG A 220 4.10 -5.34 11.49
CA ARG A 220 3.20 -6.37 10.98
C ARG A 220 2.75 -7.34 12.07
N ARG A 221 1.72 -8.11 11.75
CA ARG A 221 1.19 -9.19 12.58
C ARG A 221 1.29 -10.51 11.83
N GLU A 222 1.40 -11.58 12.59
CA GLU A 222 1.21 -12.93 12.04
C GLU A 222 -0.26 -13.11 11.64
N ALA A 223 -0.50 -13.62 10.43
CA ALA A 223 -1.85 -13.76 9.90
C ALA A 223 -2.73 -14.71 10.73
N ASP A 224 -2.12 -15.76 11.30
CA ASP A 224 -2.84 -16.82 12.02
C ASP A 224 -3.20 -16.42 13.46
N THR A 225 -2.28 -15.75 14.16
CA THR A 225 -2.43 -15.38 15.58
C THR A 225 -3.00 -13.96 15.73
N GLY A 226 -2.76 -13.09 14.74
CA GLY A 226 -3.06 -11.67 14.84
C GLY A 226 -2.16 -10.94 15.86
N GLU A 227 -1.06 -11.55 16.29
CA GLU A 227 -0.11 -10.95 17.22
C GLU A 227 1.03 -10.27 16.48
N ALA A 228 1.57 -9.20 17.08
CA ALA A 228 2.73 -8.52 16.53
C ALA A 228 3.97 -9.42 16.68
N SER A 229 4.68 -9.64 15.57
CA SER A 229 5.84 -10.52 15.53
C SER A 229 7.04 -9.79 14.94
N LEU A 230 8.22 -10.09 15.50
CA LEU A 230 9.47 -9.55 14.97
C LEU A 230 9.89 -10.24 13.66
N ASP A 231 9.34 -11.41 13.36
CA ASP A 231 9.69 -12.18 12.16
C ASP A 231 8.90 -11.70 10.94
N GLU A 232 7.72 -11.10 11.17
CA GLU A 232 6.88 -10.50 10.12
C GLU A 232 7.25 -9.05 9.79
N ASN A 233 8.03 -8.39 10.66
CA ASN A 233 8.35 -6.98 10.49
C ASN A 233 9.40 -6.75 9.40
N SER A 234 9.68 -5.49 9.09
CA SER A 234 10.85 -5.16 8.27
C SER A 234 11.55 -3.94 8.80
N ILE A 235 12.86 -3.91 8.70
CA ILE A 235 13.68 -2.77 9.10
C ILE A 235 14.73 -2.51 8.03
N GLY A 236 15.00 -1.26 7.73
CA GLY A 236 16.01 -0.92 6.73
C GLY A 236 16.54 0.49 6.86
N ALA A 237 17.63 0.71 6.15
CA ALA A 237 18.20 2.02 5.92
C ALA A 237 18.47 2.21 4.42
N LYS A 238 18.21 3.41 3.93
CA LYS A 238 18.57 3.87 2.59
C LYS A 238 19.40 5.15 2.70
N LEU A 239 20.45 5.23 1.91
CA LEU A 239 21.27 6.42 1.72
C LEU A 239 21.07 6.90 0.29
N HIS A 240 20.70 8.17 0.13
CA HIS A 240 20.54 8.81 -1.16
C HIS A 240 21.62 9.88 -1.36
N PHE A 241 22.28 9.85 -2.50
CA PHE A 241 23.44 10.68 -2.83
C PHE A 241 23.18 11.48 -4.09
N PHE A 242 23.48 12.78 -4.02
CA PHE A 242 23.50 13.67 -5.19
C PHE A 242 24.92 13.78 -5.76
N MET A 243 25.11 13.39 -7.01
CA MET A 243 26.40 13.37 -7.72
C MET A 243 26.29 14.11 -9.06
N GLY A 244 26.13 15.44 -9.02
CA GLY A 244 25.96 16.27 -10.21
C GLY A 244 24.58 16.04 -10.85
N GLU A 245 24.55 15.50 -12.07
CA GLU A 245 23.30 15.15 -12.77
C GLU A 245 22.85 13.70 -12.50
N THR A 246 23.58 12.98 -11.65
CA THR A 246 23.27 11.60 -11.26
C THR A 246 22.87 11.55 -9.80
N GLU A 247 21.82 10.82 -9.50
CA GLU A 247 21.41 10.46 -8.15
C GLU A 247 21.65 8.97 -7.96
N ALA A 248 22.10 8.58 -6.76
CA ALA A 248 22.38 7.19 -6.43
C ALA A 248 21.82 6.83 -5.06
N ASP A 249 21.34 5.60 -4.93
CA ASP A 249 20.81 5.05 -3.68
C ASP A 249 21.56 3.79 -3.31
N VAL A 250 21.81 3.61 -2.01
CA VAL A 250 22.26 2.35 -1.42
C VAL A 250 21.33 2.01 -0.28
N MET A 251 20.89 0.76 -0.20
CA MET A 251 20.02 0.29 0.88
C MET A 251 20.49 -1.03 1.48
N LEU A 252 20.16 -1.22 2.75
CA LEU A 252 20.25 -2.48 3.45
C LEU A 252 19.01 -2.67 4.30
N THR A 253 18.35 -3.82 4.18
CA THR A 253 17.16 -4.14 4.95
C THR A 253 17.17 -5.59 5.38
N ARG A 254 16.56 -5.83 6.54
CA ARG A 254 15.93 -7.10 6.85
C ARG A 254 14.45 -6.99 6.49
N HIS A 255 14.04 -7.70 5.45
CA HIS A 255 12.66 -7.74 4.99
C HIS A 255 12.07 -9.10 5.34
N TYR A 256 11.14 -9.12 6.31
CA TYR A 256 10.76 -10.34 7.04
C TYR A 256 12.01 -10.96 7.67
N GLU A 257 12.39 -12.16 7.25
CA GLU A 257 13.58 -12.86 7.74
C GLU A 257 14.78 -12.75 6.78
N ASP A 258 14.55 -12.27 5.55
CA ASP A 258 15.59 -12.18 4.52
C ASP A 258 16.39 -10.88 4.64
N ILE A 259 17.68 -10.94 4.29
CA ILE A 259 18.53 -9.75 4.19
C ILE A 259 18.63 -9.33 2.73
N VAL A 260 18.29 -8.07 2.43
CA VAL A 260 18.38 -7.50 1.09
C VAL A 260 19.31 -6.28 1.13
N ALA A 261 20.33 -6.32 0.29
CA ALA A 261 21.15 -5.15 -0.04
C ALA A 261 20.80 -4.67 -1.45
N GLY A 262 20.76 -3.37 -1.67
CA GLY A 262 20.44 -2.80 -2.98
C GLY A 262 21.28 -1.59 -3.31
N ALA A 263 21.51 -1.38 -4.59
CA ALA A 263 22.09 -0.17 -5.12
C ALA A 263 21.35 0.23 -6.39
N GLY A 264 21.07 1.53 -6.53
CA GLY A 264 20.39 2.09 -7.68
C GLY A 264 20.98 3.43 -8.07
N ALA A 265 20.76 3.83 -9.32
CA ALA A 265 21.14 5.15 -9.80
C ALA A 265 20.26 5.60 -10.97
N VAL A 266 20.04 6.90 -11.05
CA VAL A 266 19.35 7.58 -12.14
C VAL A 266 20.19 8.76 -12.61
N GLY A 267 20.22 8.98 -13.92
CA GLY A 267 20.90 10.14 -14.46
C GLY A 267 20.63 10.32 -15.95
N TYR A 268 21.44 11.19 -16.55
CA TYR A 268 21.40 11.47 -17.98
C TYR A 268 22.73 11.07 -18.63
N LEU A 269 22.64 10.52 -19.84
CA LEU A 269 23.77 10.32 -20.73
C LEU A 269 23.46 11.03 -22.04
N GLY A 270 23.99 12.25 -22.18
CA GLY A 270 23.56 13.17 -23.23
C GLY A 270 22.09 13.60 -23.00
N GLY A 271 21.22 13.39 -24.00
CA GLY A 271 19.79 13.67 -23.88
C GLY A 271 18.93 12.49 -23.40
N ALA A 272 19.52 11.33 -23.14
CA ALA A 272 18.80 10.13 -22.73
C ALA A 272 18.86 9.95 -21.21
N ALA A 273 17.71 9.77 -20.56
CA ALA A 273 17.65 9.38 -19.16
C ALA A 273 17.90 7.87 -19.03
N TRP A 274 18.69 7.47 -18.04
CA TRP A 274 18.93 6.07 -17.69
C TRP A 274 18.60 5.81 -16.23
N ARG A 275 18.16 4.59 -15.91
CA ARG A 275 17.82 4.16 -14.54
C ARG A 275 18.25 2.73 -14.31
N CYS A 276 18.96 2.48 -13.22
CA CYS A 276 19.43 1.15 -12.83
C CYS A 276 19.06 0.88 -11.38
N ASP A 277 18.53 -0.30 -11.09
CA ASP A 277 18.37 -0.81 -9.72
C ASP A 277 18.83 -2.27 -9.68
N ILE A 278 19.63 -2.64 -8.68
CA ILE A 278 20.10 -4.00 -8.46
C ILE A 278 19.94 -4.34 -6.98
N THR A 279 19.44 -5.54 -6.69
CA THR A 279 19.37 -6.08 -5.34
C THR A 279 20.00 -7.46 -5.23
N ALA A 280 20.58 -7.72 -4.07
CA ALA A 280 21.07 -9.01 -3.64
C ALA A 280 20.30 -9.44 -2.39
N THR A 281 19.61 -10.57 -2.49
CA THR A 281 18.81 -11.13 -1.39
C THR A 281 19.49 -12.38 -0.87
N VAL A 282 19.77 -12.42 0.43
CA VAL A 282 20.21 -13.61 1.17
C VAL A 282 19.00 -14.16 1.91
N LEU A 283 18.68 -15.42 1.62
CA LEU A 283 17.50 -16.09 2.15
C LEU A 283 17.76 -16.65 3.54
N HIS A 284 16.84 -16.45 4.48
CA HIS A 284 16.86 -17.13 5.77
C HIS A 284 16.75 -18.65 5.58
N GLU A 285 15.74 -19.09 4.82
CA GLU A 285 15.54 -20.48 4.44
C GLU A 285 15.90 -20.72 2.97
N LYS A 286 16.61 -21.82 2.68
CA LYS A 286 16.97 -22.15 1.30
C LYS A 286 15.73 -22.43 0.45
N SER A 287 15.58 -21.72 -0.66
CA SER A 287 14.54 -21.98 -1.65
C SER A 287 15.14 -22.61 -2.90
N ARG A 288 14.62 -23.79 -3.30
CA ARG A 288 15.09 -24.54 -4.49
C ARG A 288 16.61 -24.74 -4.53
N GLY A 289 17.22 -24.99 -3.37
CA GLY A 289 18.67 -25.20 -3.21
C GLY A 289 19.52 -23.92 -3.24
N ARG A 290 18.91 -22.73 -3.40
CA ARG A 290 19.60 -21.44 -3.39
C ARG A 290 19.55 -20.82 -2.00
N SER A 291 20.65 -20.20 -1.58
CA SER A 291 20.72 -19.40 -0.35
C SER A 291 20.71 -17.89 -0.64
N ALA A 292 20.82 -17.50 -1.91
CA ALA A 292 20.77 -16.11 -2.33
C ALA A 292 20.36 -16.01 -3.81
N TYR A 293 19.91 -14.82 -4.21
CA TYR A 293 19.67 -14.47 -5.60
C TYR A 293 19.93 -12.98 -5.86
N LEU A 294 20.11 -12.63 -7.14
CA LEU A 294 20.22 -11.26 -7.61
C LEU A 294 19.01 -10.92 -8.47
N SER A 295 18.53 -9.69 -8.33
CA SER A 295 17.49 -9.10 -9.18
C SER A 295 17.97 -7.73 -9.66
N GLY A 296 17.60 -7.33 -10.86
CA GLY A 296 17.95 -6.01 -11.35
C GLY A 296 17.21 -5.59 -12.60
N ILE A 297 17.18 -4.28 -12.81
CA ILE A 297 16.59 -3.65 -14.00
C ILE A 297 17.48 -2.50 -14.46
N LEU A 298 17.59 -2.34 -15.78
CA LEU A 298 18.22 -1.19 -16.43
C LEU A 298 17.26 -0.71 -17.51
N ASN A 299 16.89 0.57 -17.46
CA ASN A 299 16.07 1.25 -18.46
C ASN A 299 16.84 2.41 -19.10
#